data_AF-A0A177ARV3-F1
#
_entry.id   AF-A0A177ARV3-F1
#
_cell.length_a   1.000
_cell.length_b   1.000
_cell.length_c   1.000
_cell.angle_alpha   90.00
_cell.angle_beta   90.00
_cell.angle_gamma   90.00
#
_symmetry.space_group_name_H-M   'P 1'
#
loop_
_entity.id
_entity.type
_entity.pdbx_description
1 polymer ?
#
loop_
_entity_poly.entity_id
_entity_poly.type
_entity_poly.pdbx_seq_one_letter_code
_entity_poly.pdbx_strand_id
1 'polypeptide(L)'
;MGLLSSGEPLIWEECKKYSKHIQRCGIKQFIHQYNKLKHRRNDKMYWGDEIEYMIVRFDNKNRKAQLSLKSPEIIKYFGNIEQKCAAKGKAQFSLKSPELKGVA
;
A
#
# COMPACT_ATOMS: atom_id res chain seq x y z
N MET A 1 -2.82 -3.41 4.76
CA MET A 1 -2.73 -2.78 3.42
C MET A 1 -2.68 -3.86 2.35
N GLY A 2 -3.53 -3.79 1.33
CA GLY A 2 -3.60 -4.75 0.23
C GLY A 2 -2.72 -4.34 -0.96
N LEU A 3 -2.37 -5.29 -1.83
CA LEU A 3 -1.61 -4.99 -3.05
C LEU A 3 -2.42 -4.06 -3.97
N LEU A 4 -1.77 -3.03 -4.53
CA LEU A 4 -2.40 -2.08 -5.45
C LEU A 4 -3.02 -2.82 -6.65
N SER A 5 -4.27 -2.51 -6.97
CA SER A 5 -4.95 -3.02 -8.17
C SER A 5 -4.38 -2.36 -9.43
N SER A 6 -4.10 -3.15 -10.46
CA SER A 6 -3.64 -2.65 -11.76
C SER A 6 -4.75 -1.86 -12.47
N GLY A 7 -4.42 -0.70 -13.03
CA GLY A 7 -5.32 0.15 -13.80
C GLY A 7 -4.55 1.10 -14.72
N GLU A 8 -5.25 1.79 -15.62
CA GLU A 8 -4.65 2.78 -16.52
C GLU A 8 -4.68 4.18 -15.86
N PRO A 9 -3.51 4.77 -15.53
CA PRO A 9 -3.47 6.10 -14.96
C PRO A 9 -3.71 7.16 -16.05
N LEU A 10 -4.53 8.16 -15.73
CA LEU A 10 -4.70 9.35 -16.56
C LEU A 10 -3.52 10.31 -16.38
N ILE A 11 -3.05 10.92 -17.46
CA ILE A 11 -2.05 12.00 -17.37
C ILE A 11 -2.63 13.25 -16.67
N TRP A 12 -1.78 14.13 -16.18
CA TRP A 12 -2.21 15.29 -15.39
C TRP A 12 -3.28 16.15 -16.09
N GLU A 13 -3.09 16.45 -17.37
CA GLU A 13 -4.03 17.28 -18.14
C GLU A 13 -5.41 16.64 -18.32
N GLU A 14 -5.47 15.31 -18.36
CA GLU A 14 -6.73 14.56 -18.39
C GLU A 14 -7.36 14.48 -17.01
N CYS A 15 -6.57 14.13 -15.99
CA CYS A 15 -6.96 14.10 -14.58
C CYS A 15 -7.62 15.42 -14.14
N LYS A 16 -7.01 16.55 -14.51
CA LYS A 16 -7.45 17.89 -14.09
C LYS A 16 -8.89 18.20 -14.53
N LYS A 17 -9.31 17.70 -15.70
CA LYS A 17 -10.68 17.86 -16.22
C LYS A 17 -11.72 17.21 -15.29
N TYR A 18 -11.34 16.12 -14.62
CA TYR A 18 -12.20 15.37 -13.70
C TYR A 18 -12.09 15.79 -12.23
N SER A 19 -11.18 16.71 -11.88
CA SER A 19 -10.92 17.09 -10.48
C SER A 19 -12.19 17.49 -9.70
N LYS A 20 -13.05 18.35 -10.29
CA LYS A 20 -14.33 18.73 -9.69
C LYS A 20 -15.30 17.55 -9.53
N HIS A 21 -15.32 16.63 -10.50
CA HIS A 21 -16.14 15.42 -10.43
C HIS A 21 -15.68 14.51 -9.29
N ILE A 22 -14.36 14.24 -9.21
CA ILE A 22 -13.74 13.41 -8.17
C ILE A 22 -14.02 14.00 -6.79
N GLN A 23 -13.82 15.31 -6.60
CA GLN A 23 -14.13 15.99 -5.34
C GLN A 23 -15.59 15.80 -4.93
N ARG A 24 -16.53 16.04 -5.85
CA ARG A 24 -17.97 15.88 -5.57
C ARG A 24 -18.32 14.43 -5.21
N CYS A 25 -17.75 13.46 -5.91
CA CYS A 25 -17.95 12.05 -5.61
C CYS A 25 -17.34 11.65 -4.25
N GLY A 26 -16.14 12.14 -3.93
CA GLY A 26 -15.50 11.92 -2.64
C GLY A 26 -16.30 12.48 -1.46
N ILE A 27 -16.83 13.70 -1.58
CA ILE A 27 -17.71 14.29 -0.56
C ILE A 27 -18.96 13.43 -0.35
N LYS A 28 -19.61 12.98 -1.43
CA LYS A 28 -20.78 12.10 -1.33
C LYS A 28 -20.46 10.77 -0.65
N GLN A 29 -19.33 10.15 -1.00
CA GLN A 29 -18.86 8.91 -0.37
C GLN A 29 -18.60 9.12 1.12
N PHE A 30 -17.93 10.21 1.48
CA PHE A 30 -17.68 10.57 2.87
C PHE A 30 -18.97 10.74 3.68
N ILE A 31 -19.94 11.52 3.16
CA ILE A 31 -21.25 11.73 3.82
C ILE A 31 -22.01 10.40 3.99
N HIS A 32 -21.97 9.54 2.97
CA HIS A 32 -22.59 8.21 3.05
C HIS A 32 -21.95 7.36 4.15
N GLN A 33 -20.62 7.29 4.19
CA GLN A 33 -19.88 6.54 5.20
C GLN A 33 -20.14 7.08 6.61
N TYR A 34 -20.16 8.40 6.76
CA TYR A 34 -20.51 9.05 8.03
C TYR A 34 -21.91 8.65 8.49
N ASN A 35 -22.92 8.80 7.63
CA ASN A 35 -24.30 8.44 7.99
C ASN A 35 -24.46 6.95 8.33
N LYS A 36 -23.70 6.08 7.68
CA LYS A 36 -23.69 4.63 7.95
C LYS A 36 -23.04 4.29 9.29
N LEU A 37 -21.99 5.01 9.70
CA LEU A 37 -21.15 4.64 10.84
C LEU A 37 -21.34 5.52 12.08
N LYS A 38 -22.01 6.67 11.99
CA LYS A 38 -22.14 7.66 13.08
C LYS A 38 -22.78 7.14 14.36
N HIS A 39 -23.52 6.03 14.30
CA HIS A 39 -24.17 5.41 15.47
C HIS A 39 -23.47 4.12 15.91
N ARG A 40 -22.35 3.73 15.30
CA ARG A 40 -21.57 2.56 15.69
C ARG A 40 -20.99 2.79 17.09
N ARG A 41 -21.22 1.84 17.99
CA ARG A 41 -20.77 1.86 19.39
C ARG A 41 -20.18 0.49 19.74
N ASN A 42 -19.38 0.44 20.80
CA ASN A 42 -18.76 -0.79 21.32
C ASN A 42 -17.81 -1.50 20.34
N ASP A 43 -17.09 -0.74 19.50
CA ASP A 43 -15.99 -1.31 18.72
C ASP A 43 -14.85 -1.73 19.64
N LYS A 44 -14.23 -2.87 19.34
CA LYS A 44 -13.00 -3.29 20.00
C LYS A 44 -11.84 -2.39 19.57
N MET A 45 -10.92 -2.10 20.50
CA MET A 45 -9.71 -1.34 20.22
C MET A 45 -8.71 -2.21 19.45
N TYR A 46 -8.77 -2.15 18.13
CA TYR A 46 -7.74 -2.70 17.26
C TYR A 46 -6.68 -1.64 16.98
N TRP A 47 -5.41 -2.03 17.09
CA TRP A 47 -4.26 -1.18 16.79
C TRP A 47 -3.19 -2.03 16.10
N GLY A 48 -2.24 -1.38 15.45
CA GLY A 48 -1.09 -2.00 14.81
C GLY A 48 -0.14 -0.94 14.28
N ASP A 49 1.12 -1.34 14.06
CA ASP A 49 2.18 -0.45 13.58
C ASP A 49 2.36 -0.56 12.07
N GLU A 50 2.74 0.55 11.44
CA GLU A 50 3.22 0.60 10.05
C GLU A 50 4.72 0.91 10.07
N ILE A 51 5.52 0.08 9.39
CA ILE A 51 6.99 0.18 9.38
C ILE A 51 7.48 0.21 7.93
N GLU A 52 8.25 1.26 7.61
CA GLU A 52 8.89 1.43 6.30
C GLU A 52 10.32 0.86 6.30
N TYR A 53 10.70 0.16 5.24
CA TYR A 53 12.06 -0.38 5.07
C TYR A 53 12.71 0.16 3.79
N MET A 54 14.03 0.36 3.85
CA MET A 54 14.86 0.60 2.67
C MET A 54 15.79 -0.59 2.45
N ILE A 55 15.79 -1.14 1.24
CA ILE A 55 16.67 -2.26 0.89
C ILE A 55 17.96 -1.65 0.33
N VAL A 56 19.08 -1.85 1.03
CA VAL A 56 20.38 -1.29 0.64
C VAL A 56 21.32 -2.40 0.20
N ARG A 57 21.96 -2.23 -0.96
CA ARG A 57 23.04 -3.07 -1.45
C ARG A 57 24.37 -2.44 -1.03
N PHE A 58 25.19 -3.23 -0.34
CA PHE A 58 26.55 -2.86 0.03
C PHE A 58 27.56 -3.42 -0.99
N ASP A 59 28.44 -2.56 -1.48
CA ASP A 59 29.63 -2.91 -2.25
C ASP A 59 30.86 -2.58 -1.42
N ASN A 60 31.36 -3.60 -0.71
CA ASN A 60 32.48 -3.46 0.21
C ASN A 60 33.81 -3.16 -0.50
N LYS A 61 33.98 -3.61 -1.75
CA LYS A 61 35.22 -3.36 -2.52
C LYS A 61 35.36 -1.89 -2.85
N ASN A 62 34.25 -1.27 -3.26
CA ASN A 62 34.22 0.15 -3.62
C ASN A 62 33.79 1.05 -2.45
N ARG A 63 33.49 0.49 -1.27
CA ARG A 63 32.95 1.18 -0.08
C ARG A 63 31.71 2.02 -0.41
N LYS A 64 30.77 1.44 -1.15
CA LYS A 64 29.51 2.09 -1.56
C LYS A 64 28.29 1.39 -0.97
N ALA A 65 27.28 2.17 -0.62
CA ALA A 65 25.95 1.68 -0.25
C ALA A 65 24.92 2.32 -1.20
N GLN A 66 24.10 1.51 -1.84
CA GLN A 66 23.14 1.95 -2.86
C GLN A 66 21.74 1.40 -2.59
N LEU A 67 20.70 2.15 -2.95
CA LEU A 67 19.33 1.65 -2.87
C LEU A 67 19.13 0.50 -3.86
N SER A 68 18.57 -0.61 -3.39
CA SER A 68 18.20 -1.74 -4.21
C SER A 68 16.80 -1.53 -4.77
N LEU A 69 16.68 -1.54 -6.10
CA LEU A 69 15.39 -1.48 -6.80
C LEU A 69 14.66 -2.83 -6.89
N LYS A 70 15.17 -3.86 -6.18
CA LYS A 70 14.59 -5.22 -6.17
C LYS A 70 13.35 -5.37 -5.27
N SER A 71 12.80 -4.25 -4.80
CA SER A 71 11.62 -4.24 -3.92
C SER A 71 10.42 -4.97 -4.54
N PRO A 72 10.07 -4.77 -5.84
CA PRO A 72 8.91 -5.44 -6.45
C PRO A 72 9.00 -6.97 -6.46
N GLU A 73 10.17 -7.54 -6.75
CA GLU A 73 10.37 -8.99 -6.76
C GLU A 73 10.28 -9.56 -5.34
N ILE A 74 10.84 -8.86 -4.36
CA ILE A 74 10.83 -9.25 -2.95
C ILE A 74 9.39 -9.23 -2.40
N ILE A 75 8.61 -8.19 -2.72
CA ILE A 75 7.19 -8.10 -2.34
C ILE A 75 6.39 -9.26 -2.97
N LYS A 76 6.59 -9.55 -4.26
CA LYS A 76 5.94 -10.69 -4.93
C LYS A 76 6.32 -12.04 -4.29
N TYR A 77 7.61 -12.22 -3.98
CA TYR A 77 8.09 -13.43 -3.32
C TYR A 77 7.44 -13.64 -1.95
N PHE A 78 7.34 -12.60 -1.13
CA PHE A 78 6.67 -12.67 0.16
C PHE A 78 5.16 -12.92 0.03
N GLY A 79 4.48 -12.29 -0.94
CA GLY A 79 3.07 -12.56 -1.21
C GLY A 79 2.80 -14.03 -1.56
N ASN A 80 3.67 -14.66 -2.36
CA ASN A 80 3.57 -16.08 -2.69
C ASN A 80 3.80 -16.99 -1.47
N ILE A 81 4.72 -16.62 -0.57
CA ILE A 81 4.93 -17.34 0.69
C ILE A 81 3.70 -17.24 1.58
N GLU A 82 3.12 -16.04 1.72
CA GLU A 82 1.94 -15.80 2.53
C GLU A 82 0.75 -16.65 2.06
N GLN A 83 0.51 -16.72 0.75
CA GLN A 83 -0.53 -17.60 0.18
C GLN A 83 -0.29 -19.08 0.53
N LYS A 84 0.95 -19.55 0.42
CA LYS A 84 1.32 -20.94 0.78
C LYS A 84 1.19 -21.22 2.29
N CYS A 85 1.51 -20.25 3.14
CA CYS A 85 1.37 -20.37 4.59
C CYS A 85 -0.11 -20.35 5.02
N ALA A 86 -0.91 -19.47 4.43
CA ALA A 86 -2.35 -19.39 4.64
C ALA A 86 -3.05 -20.70 4.24
N ALA A 87 -2.68 -21.29 3.09
CA ALA A 87 -3.19 -22.58 2.65
C ALA A 87 -2.86 -23.75 3.61
N LYS A 88 -1.84 -23.59 4.46
CA LYS A 88 -1.43 -24.56 5.48
C LYS A 88 -1.98 -24.22 6.88
N GLY A 89 -2.90 -23.27 7.00
CA GLY A 89 -3.50 -22.87 8.27
C GLY A 89 -2.55 -22.11 9.22
N LYS A 90 -1.39 -21.65 8.74
CA LYS A 90 -0.47 -20.82 9.53
C LYS A 90 -0.77 -19.35 9.27
N ALA A 91 -1.24 -18.64 10.29
CA ALA A 91 -1.48 -17.20 10.20
C ALA A 91 -0.16 -16.43 10.23
N GLN A 92 0.03 -15.54 9.26
CA GLN A 92 1.10 -14.54 9.27
C GLN A 92 0.47 -13.16 9.54
N PHE A 93 1.08 -12.38 10.43
CA PHE A 93 0.52 -11.15 11.01
C PHE A 93 1.03 -9.85 10.36
N SER A 94 1.85 -9.92 9.30
CA SER A 94 2.46 -8.75 8.68
C SER A 94 1.97 -8.60 7.24
N LEU A 95 1.38 -7.45 6.94
CA LEU A 95 0.99 -7.03 5.59
C LEU A 95 2.07 -6.12 5.02
N LYS A 96 2.51 -6.41 3.80
CA LYS A 96 3.54 -5.63 3.09
C LYS A 96 2.89 -4.87 1.94
N SER A 97 3.26 -3.61 1.75
CA SER A 97 2.76 -2.81 0.64
C SER A 97 3.89 -2.05 -0.05
N PRO A 98 3.81 -1.87 -1.38
CA PRO A 98 4.80 -1.09 -2.10
C PRO A 98 4.66 0.39 -1.75
N GLU A 99 5.79 1.05 -1.51
CA GLU A 99 5.88 2.50 -1.40
C GLU A 99 6.66 3.08 -2.58
N LEU A 100 6.17 4.18 -3.13
CA LEU A 100 6.83 4.92 -4.19
C LEU A 100 7.98 5.71 -3.59
N LYS A 101 9.22 5.33 -3.91
CA LYS A 101 10.38 6.21 -3.77
C LYS A 101 10.75 6.68 -5.16
N GLY A 102 10.49 7.96 -5.42
CA GLY A 102 10.86 8.62 -6.66
C GLY A 102 12.36 8.45 -6.89
N VAL A 103 12.71 7.89 -8.03
CA VAL A 103 14.06 8.05 -8.58
C VAL A 103 14.10 9.49 -9.07
N ALA A 104 14.73 10.36 -8.27
CA ALA A 104 15.17 11.68 -8.75
C ALA A 104 16.33 11.50 -9.74
#